data_AF-A0A497FS56-F1
#
_entry.id   AF-A0A497FS56-F1
#
_cell.length_a   1.000
_cell.length_b   1.000
_cell.length_c   1.000
_cell.angle_alpha   90.00
_cell.angle_beta   90.00
_cell.angle_gamma   90.00
#
_symmetry.space_group_name_H-M   'P 1'
#
loop_
_entity.id
_entity.type
_entity.pdbx_description
1 polymer ?
#
loop_
_entity_poly.entity_id
_entity_poly.type
_entity_poly.pdbx_seq_one_letter_code
_entity_poly.pdbx_strand_id
1 'polypeptide(L)'
;MKYLVFAGIIPVFTLLLELFLLAYIPVDFLSSFQNFILLIYIVPLLVFSIPIGSMLYSLKSELLYREKSYSGVVTEAVFNSLNLIAVSIVGGIVSLIPVISPIYPLALAATSISGYNAIEAFAEAVIRMRRWRRFLMQSYRIYLLLVSTLVLAYLAGFVMSPLQKPLLMALVSSLAMVLVVRDIYRISKQYILYGLKYCVYCENPNPMEAIYCAECGFRLKK
;
A
#
# COMPACT_ATOMS: atom_id res chain seq x y z
N MET A 1 7.43 -17.22 6.33
CA MET A 1 8.72 -16.50 6.10
C MET A 1 8.79 -15.80 4.74
N LYS A 2 8.00 -16.18 3.73
CA LYS A 2 8.15 -15.65 2.36
C LYS A 2 7.75 -14.17 2.27
N TYR A 3 6.78 -13.74 3.07
CA TYR A 3 6.36 -12.33 3.14
C TYR A 3 7.48 -11.40 3.65
N LEU A 4 8.39 -11.89 4.51
CA LEU A 4 9.52 -11.08 5.01
C LEU A 4 10.52 -10.78 3.90
N VAL A 5 10.72 -11.73 2.98
CA VAL A 5 11.60 -11.56 1.82
C VAL A 5 11.04 -10.45 0.91
N PHE A 6 9.76 -10.53 0.55
CA PHE A 6 9.13 -9.48 -0.26
C PHE A 6 9.11 -8.11 0.45
N ALA A 7 8.85 -8.09 1.76
CA ALA A 7 8.88 -6.86 2.55
C ALA A 7 10.27 -6.22 2.61
N GLY A 8 11.34 -7.03 2.72
CA GLY A 8 12.72 -6.54 2.79
C GLY A 8 13.28 -6.06 1.45
N ILE A 9 12.83 -6.65 0.34
CA ILE A 9 13.23 -6.25 -1.02
C ILE A 9 12.72 -4.84 -1.35
N ILE A 10 11.48 -4.51 -0.98
CA ILE A 10 10.85 -3.23 -1.34
C ILE A 10 11.71 -2.00 -0.98
N PRO A 11 12.14 -1.77 0.28
CA PRO A 11 12.88 -0.56 0.65
C PRO A 11 14.28 -0.49 0.02
N VAL A 12 14.95 -1.63 -0.16
CA VAL A 12 16.28 -1.71 -0.77
C VAL A 12 16.21 -1.35 -2.26
N PHE A 13 15.27 -1.96 -2.97
CA PHE A 13 15.10 -1.68 -4.40
C PHE A 13 14.49 -0.29 -4.63
N THR A 14 13.72 0.25 -3.68
CA THR A 14 13.29 1.67 -3.71
C THR A 14 14.49 2.59 -3.66
N LEU A 15 15.46 2.34 -2.77
CA LEU A 15 16.67 3.15 -2.68
C LEU A 15 17.43 3.16 -4.02
N LEU A 16 17.62 1.98 -4.62
CA LEU A 16 18.32 1.83 -5.89
C LEU A 16 17.58 2.51 -7.04
N LEU A 17 16.25 2.35 -7.10
CA LEU A 17 15.41 3.02 -8.10
C LEU A 17 15.56 4.54 -8.02
N GLU A 18 15.49 5.10 -6.81
CA GLU A 18 15.55 6.55 -6.61
C GLU A 18 16.93 7.11 -6.91
N LEU A 19 18.00 6.44 -6.47
CA LEU A 19 19.36 6.83 -6.83
C LEU A 19 19.56 6.82 -8.35
N PHE A 20 18.98 5.85 -9.05
CA PHE A 20 19.00 5.81 -10.51
C PHE A 20 18.20 6.97 -11.11
N LEU A 21 16.94 7.17 -10.73
CA LEU A 21 16.09 8.24 -11.28
C LEU A 21 16.68 9.63 -11.04
N LEU A 22 17.16 9.89 -9.82
CA LEU A 22 17.71 11.17 -9.41
C LEU A 22 19.07 11.48 -10.05
N ALA A 23 19.76 10.48 -10.61
CA ALA A 23 20.97 10.71 -11.40
C ALA A 23 20.68 11.33 -12.78
N TYR A 24 19.47 11.14 -13.33
CA TYR A 24 19.10 11.58 -14.67
C TYR A 24 18.07 12.71 -14.69
N ILE A 25 17.42 12.99 -13.56
CA ILE A 25 16.40 14.04 -13.46
C ILE A 25 17.06 15.36 -13.00
N PRO A 26 16.83 16.48 -13.70
CA PRO A 26 17.38 17.76 -13.28
C PRO A 26 16.86 18.16 -11.90
N VAL A 27 17.74 18.65 -11.05
CA VAL A 27 17.45 18.99 -9.64
C VAL A 27 16.31 20.01 -9.51
N ASP A 28 16.15 20.87 -10.52
CA ASP A 28 15.08 21.87 -10.61
C ASP A 28 13.69 21.24 -10.77
N PHE A 29 13.59 20.03 -11.32
CA PHE A 29 12.31 19.32 -11.43
C PHE A 29 11.68 19.06 -10.06
N LEU A 30 12.50 18.81 -9.04
CA LEU A 30 12.08 18.56 -7.66
C LEU A 30 11.74 19.83 -6.87
N SER A 31 11.91 21.01 -7.46
CA SER A 31 11.55 22.28 -6.81
C SER A 31 10.03 22.41 -6.62
N SER A 32 9.23 21.82 -7.52
CA SER A 32 7.78 21.73 -7.36
C SER A 32 7.42 20.64 -6.36
N PHE A 33 6.60 20.97 -5.36
CA PHE A 33 6.11 20.01 -4.37
C PHE A 33 5.37 18.83 -5.03
N GLN A 34 4.63 19.09 -6.11
CA GLN A 34 3.90 18.04 -6.83
C GLN A 34 4.86 17.04 -7.49
N ASN A 35 5.90 17.54 -8.16
CA ASN A 35 6.92 16.71 -8.79
C ASN A 35 7.73 15.93 -7.75
N PHE A 36 8.03 16.57 -6.61
CA PHE A 36 8.66 15.92 -5.47
C PHE A 36 7.82 14.74 -4.97
N ILE A 37 6.52 14.94 -4.70
CA ILE A 37 5.63 13.86 -4.24
C ILE A 37 5.48 12.77 -5.30
N LEU A 38 5.34 13.16 -6.57
CA LEU A 38 5.24 12.21 -7.67
C LEU A 38 6.47 11.28 -7.70
N LEU A 39 7.67 11.86 -7.68
CA LEU A 39 8.90 11.10 -7.80
C LEU A 39 9.19 10.27 -6.54
N ILE A 40 9.18 10.92 -5.37
CA ILE A 40 9.67 10.33 -4.10
C ILE A 40 8.66 9.38 -3.47
N TYR A 41 7.40 9.41 -3.89
CA TYR A 41 6.35 8.62 -3.26
C TYR A 41 5.51 7.83 -4.26
N ILE A 42 4.92 8.48 -5.27
CA ILE A 42 3.95 7.81 -6.16
C ILE A 42 4.63 6.84 -7.14
N VAL A 43 5.78 7.21 -7.72
CA VAL A 43 6.54 6.33 -8.61
C VAL A 43 7.01 5.05 -7.90
N PRO A 44 7.61 5.11 -6.68
CA PRO A 44 7.87 3.92 -5.89
C PRO A 44 6.65 3.04 -5.66
N LEU A 45 5.50 3.62 -5.29
CA LEU A 45 4.27 2.84 -5.09
C LEU A 45 3.81 2.14 -6.37
N LEU A 46 3.95 2.79 -7.53
CA LEU A 46 3.66 2.18 -8.83
C LEU A 46 4.57 0.97 -9.08
N VAL A 47 5.88 1.17 -8.98
CA VAL A 47 6.90 0.14 -9.28
C VAL A 47 6.79 -1.03 -8.31
N PHE A 48 6.57 -0.76 -7.02
CA PHE A 48 6.54 -1.78 -5.97
C PHE A 48 5.14 -2.34 -5.68
N SER A 49 4.12 -1.97 -6.45
CA SER A 49 2.75 -2.49 -6.30
C SER A 49 2.66 -4.02 -6.39
N ILE A 50 3.41 -4.65 -7.33
CA ILE A 50 3.44 -6.12 -7.50
C ILE A 50 4.20 -6.80 -6.34
N PRO A 51 5.41 -6.34 -5.93
CA PRO A 51 6.06 -6.82 -4.70
C PRO A 51 5.21 -6.68 -3.43
N ILE A 52 4.51 -5.56 -3.26
CA ILE A 52 3.55 -5.36 -2.15
C ILE A 52 2.42 -6.39 -2.24
N GLY A 53 1.82 -6.58 -3.42
CA GLY A 53 0.82 -7.62 -3.64
C GLY A 53 1.34 -9.01 -3.28
N SER A 54 2.55 -9.35 -3.72
CA SER A 54 3.20 -10.64 -3.46
C SER A 54 3.42 -10.87 -1.96
N MET A 55 3.82 -9.82 -1.22
CA MET A 55 3.89 -9.85 0.25
C MET A 55 2.52 -10.18 0.86
N LEU A 56 1.44 -9.56 0.38
CA LEU A 56 0.08 -9.78 0.90
C LEU A 56 -0.48 -11.16 0.58
N TYR A 57 -0.29 -11.65 -0.65
CA TYR A 57 -0.68 -13.01 -1.02
C TYR A 57 0.09 -14.06 -0.22
N SER A 58 1.38 -13.82 0.03
CA SER A 58 2.18 -14.67 0.91
C SER A 58 1.70 -14.63 2.36
N LEU A 59 1.34 -13.46 2.88
CA LEU A 59 0.82 -13.32 4.24
C LEU A 59 -0.49 -14.11 4.39
N LYS A 60 -1.40 -13.97 3.42
CA LYS A 60 -2.66 -14.71 3.36
C LYS A 60 -2.42 -16.22 3.32
N SER A 61 -1.51 -16.69 2.45
CA SER A 61 -1.24 -18.11 2.29
C SER A 61 -0.70 -18.74 3.58
N GLU A 62 0.19 -18.03 4.29
CA GLU A 62 0.77 -18.50 5.53
C GLU A 62 -0.22 -18.50 6.70
N LEU A 63 -1.04 -17.44 6.85
CA LEU A 63 -2.01 -17.34 7.94
C LEU A 63 -3.23 -18.24 7.78
N LEU A 64 -3.58 -18.61 6.54
CA LEU A 64 -4.69 -19.53 6.24
C LEU A 64 -4.23 -20.98 6.03
N TYR A 65 -2.96 -21.31 6.34
CA TYR A 65 -2.39 -22.64 6.17
C TYR A 65 -2.56 -23.23 4.75
N ARG A 66 -2.50 -22.38 3.72
CA ARG A 66 -2.57 -22.77 2.31
C ARG A 66 -1.21 -22.55 1.67
N GLU A 67 -0.34 -23.56 1.71
CA GLU A 67 1.00 -23.40 1.15
C GLU A 67 0.96 -23.07 -0.36
N LYS A 68 1.61 -21.96 -0.72
CA LYS A 68 1.88 -21.59 -2.11
C LYS A 68 3.38 -21.48 -2.33
N SER A 69 3.86 -21.90 -3.50
CA SER A 69 5.24 -21.65 -3.93
C SER A 69 5.49 -20.14 -4.13
N TYR A 70 6.76 -19.72 -4.14
CA TYR A 70 7.10 -18.32 -4.46
C TYR A 70 6.59 -17.93 -5.84
N SER A 71 6.72 -18.81 -6.84
CA SER A 71 6.19 -18.59 -8.18
C SER A 71 4.68 -18.40 -8.16
N GLY A 72 3.94 -19.24 -7.46
CA GLY A 72 2.48 -19.13 -7.37
C GLY A 72 2.01 -17.81 -6.75
N VAL A 73 2.72 -17.30 -5.74
CA VAL A 73 2.45 -15.99 -5.11
C VAL A 73 2.67 -14.84 -6.10
N VAL A 74 3.81 -14.86 -6.81
CA VAL A 74 4.14 -13.82 -7.78
C VAL A 74 3.17 -13.85 -8.96
N THR A 75 2.84 -15.04 -9.47
CA THR A 75 1.88 -15.21 -10.56
C THR A 75 0.51 -14.64 -10.20
N GLU A 76 0.02 -14.86 -8.98
CA GLU A 76 -1.25 -14.26 -8.52
C GLU A 76 -1.18 -12.73 -8.45
N ALA A 77 -0.05 -12.17 -7.99
CA ALA A 77 0.17 -10.73 -7.99
C ALA A 77 0.22 -10.14 -9.40
N VAL A 78 0.86 -10.83 -10.35
CA VAL A 78 0.94 -10.40 -11.76
C VAL A 78 -0.44 -10.44 -12.42
N PHE A 79 -1.21 -11.51 -12.20
CA PHE A 79 -2.58 -11.60 -12.74
C PHE A 79 -3.52 -10.53 -12.19
N ASN A 80 -3.29 -10.06 -10.96
CA ASN A 80 -4.04 -8.98 -10.35
C ASN A 80 -3.36 -7.60 -10.43
N SER A 81 -2.33 -7.45 -11.26
CA SER A 81 -1.46 -6.27 -11.32
C SER A 81 -2.23 -4.97 -11.56
N LEU A 82 -3.21 -4.97 -12.46
CA LEU A 82 -4.01 -3.76 -12.75
C LEU A 82 -4.77 -3.26 -11.51
N ASN A 83 -5.37 -4.16 -10.73
CA ASN A 83 -6.05 -3.76 -9.49
C ASN A 83 -5.03 -3.30 -8.44
N LEU A 84 -3.90 -3.99 -8.31
CA LEU A 84 -2.83 -3.60 -7.37
C LEU A 84 -2.24 -2.23 -7.69
N ILE A 85 -1.98 -1.93 -8.97
CA ILE A 85 -1.50 -0.65 -9.45
C ILE A 85 -2.54 0.44 -9.19
N ALA A 86 -3.80 0.21 -9.60
CA ALA A 86 -4.88 1.18 -9.40
C ALA A 86 -5.06 1.53 -7.92
N VAL A 87 -5.09 0.52 -7.04
CA VAL A 87 -5.20 0.72 -5.60
C VAL A 87 -3.96 1.40 -5.03
N SER A 88 -2.76 1.08 -5.52
CA SER A 88 -1.52 1.69 -5.04
C SER A 88 -1.40 3.17 -5.41
N ILE A 89 -1.79 3.56 -6.63
CA ILE A 89 -1.77 4.96 -7.06
C ILE A 89 -2.86 5.75 -6.34
N VAL A 90 -4.13 5.33 -6.46
CA VAL A 90 -5.27 6.07 -5.89
C VAL A 90 -5.18 6.08 -4.37
N GLY A 91 -4.87 4.92 -3.78
CA GLY A 91 -4.66 4.79 -2.35
C GLY A 91 -3.45 5.58 -1.87
N GLY A 92 -2.33 5.58 -2.61
CA GLY A 92 -1.17 6.41 -2.32
C GLY A 92 -1.51 7.89 -2.22
N ILE A 93 -2.26 8.43 -3.19
CA ILE A 93 -2.72 9.83 -3.16
C ILE A 93 -3.61 10.08 -1.94
N VAL A 94 -4.60 9.20 -1.70
CA VAL A 94 -5.50 9.30 -0.54
C VAL A 94 -4.73 9.22 0.79
N SER A 95 -3.63 8.48 0.82
CA SER A 95 -2.80 8.28 2.01
C SER A 95 -2.11 9.56 2.50
N LEU A 96 -1.89 10.52 1.60
CA LEU A 96 -1.33 11.83 1.91
C LEU A 96 -2.30 12.71 2.72
N ILE A 97 -3.57 12.33 2.82
CA ILE A 97 -4.58 13.00 3.64
C ILE A 97 -4.78 12.17 4.92
N PRO A 98 -4.20 12.57 6.07
CA PRO A 98 -4.14 11.70 7.26
C PRO A 98 -5.50 11.18 7.73
N VAL A 99 -6.57 11.97 7.62
CA VAL A 99 -7.92 11.59 8.11
C VAL A 99 -8.53 10.41 7.34
N ILE A 100 -8.15 10.24 6.07
CA ILE A 100 -8.66 9.17 5.21
C ILE A 100 -7.56 8.19 4.77
N SER A 101 -6.34 8.37 5.28
CA SER A 101 -5.19 7.56 4.90
C SER A 101 -5.32 6.06 5.14
N PRO A 102 -6.06 5.55 6.15
CA PRO A 102 -6.22 4.11 6.32
C PRO A 102 -7.02 3.43 5.20
N ILE A 103 -7.69 4.20 4.34
CA ILE A 103 -8.35 3.65 3.15
C ILE A 103 -7.35 2.89 2.28
N TYR A 104 -6.11 3.37 2.15
CA TYR A 104 -5.10 2.72 1.32
C TYR A 104 -4.75 1.29 1.77
N PRO A 105 -4.24 1.05 2.98
CA PRO A 105 -3.90 -0.30 3.42
C PRO A 105 -5.13 -1.21 3.53
N LEU A 106 -6.31 -0.65 3.83
CA LEU A 106 -7.57 -1.41 3.82
C LEU A 106 -7.98 -1.85 2.41
N ALA A 107 -7.86 -0.98 1.40
CA ALA A 107 -8.18 -1.31 0.01
C ALA A 107 -7.20 -2.34 -0.57
N LEU A 108 -5.91 -2.27 -0.22
CA LEU A 108 -4.95 -3.31 -0.57
C LEU A 108 -5.31 -4.65 0.06
N ALA A 109 -5.67 -4.66 1.35
CA ALA A 109 -6.12 -5.87 2.02
C ALA A 109 -7.39 -6.44 1.36
N ALA A 110 -8.39 -5.61 1.06
CA ALA A 110 -9.61 -6.00 0.37
C ALA A 110 -9.31 -6.66 -1.00
N THR A 111 -8.40 -6.05 -1.77
CA THR A 111 -7.99 -6.53 -3.09
C THR A 111 -7.24 -7.87 -3.02
N SER A 112 -6.18 -7.95 -2.22
CA SER A 112 -5.30 -9.13 -2.16
C SER A 112 -5.88 -10.28 -1.33
N ILE A 113 -6.67 -9.97 -0.30
CA ILE A 113 -7.15 -10.96 0.65
C ILE A 113 -8.56 -11.40 0.28
N SER A 114 -9.50 -10.46 0.11
CA SER A 114 -10.90 -10.77 -0.19
C SER A 114 -11.20 -10.96 -1.67
N GLY A 115 -10.29 -10.54 -2.56
CA GLY A 115 -10.43 -10.71 -4.01
C GLY A 115 -11.40 -9.72 -4.66
N TYR A 116 -11.59 -8.56 -4.03
CA TYR A 116 -12.33 -7.46 -4.65
C TYR A 116 -11.53 -6.83 -5.79
N ASN A 117 -12.23 -6.33 -6.81
CA ASN A 117 -11.60 -5.43 -7.77
C ASN A 117 -11.30 -4.06 -7.12
N ALA A 118 -10.52 -3.21 -7.78
CA ALA A 118 -10.08 -1.94 -7.20
C ALA A 118 -11.23 -1.06 -6.65
N ILE A 119 -12.34 -0.93 -7.40
CA ILE A 119 -13.48 -0.08 -7.01
C ILE A 119 -14.18 -0.66 -5.78
N GLU A 120 -14.49 -1.95 -5.81
CA GLU A 120 -15.12 -2.66 -4.68
C GLU A 120 -14.21 -2.63 -3.44
N ALA A 121 -12.91 -2.74 -3.63
CA ALA A 121 -11.93 -2.68 -2.55
C ALA A 121 -11.92 -1.31 -1.84
N PHE A 122 -12.01 -0.21 -2.59
CA PHE A 122 -12.16 1.12 -2.00
C PHE A 122 -13.49 1.29 -1.26
N ALA A 123 -14.59 0.80 -1.84
CA ALA A 123 -15.90 0.86 -1.19
C ALA A 123 -15.88 0.10 0.15
N GLU A 124 -15.30 -1.11 0.17
CA GLU A 124 -15.15 -1.88 1.39
C GLU A 124 -14.22 -1.20 2.40
N ALA A 125 -13.12 -0.60 1.94
CA ALA A 125 -12.19 0.14 2.78
C ALA A 125 -12.88 1.30 3.51
N VAL A 126 -13.79 2.02 2.84
CA VAL A 126 -14.59 3.09 3.45
C VAL A 126 -15.57 2.54 4.50
N ILE A 127 -16.23 1.42 4.22
CA ILE A 127 -17.11 0.74 5.19
C ILE A 127 -16.29 0.35 6.43
N ARG A 128 -15.13 -0.28 6.23
CA ARG A 128 -14.23 -0.67 7.32
C ARG A 128 -13.70 0.51 8.10
N MET A 129 -13.29 1.59 7.43
CA MET A 129 -12.78 2.78 8.10
C MET A 129 -13.79 3.32 9.11
N ARG A 130 -15.09 3.32 8.77
CA ARG A 130 -16.16 3.73 9.67
C ARG A 130 -16.32 2.79 10.87
N ARG A 131 -16.18 1.48 10.67
CA ARG A 131 -16.42 0.44 11.69
C ARG A 131 -15.20 0.15 12.56
N TRP A 132 -13.99 0.36 12.05
CA TRP A 132 -12.72 -0.07 12.67
C TRP A 132 -11.95 1.06 13.33
N ARG A 133 -12.58 2.21 13.61
CA ARG A 133 -11.94 3.43 14.13
C ARG A 133 -10.85 3.20 15.19
N ARG A 134 -11.11 2.30 16.16
CA ARG A 134 -10.16 1.97 17.24
C ARG A 134 -8.89 1.26 16.74
N PHE A 135 -8.99 0.38 15.74
CA PHE A 135 -7.87 -0.36 15.17
C PHE A 135 -6.99 0.49 14.24
N LEU A 136 -7.53 1.61 13.75
CA LEU A 136 -6.90 2.49 12.76
C LEU A 136 -6.06 3.62 13.39
N MET A 137 -6.13 3.83 14.72
CA MET A 137 -5.35 4.88 15.41
C MET A 137 -3.85 4.84 15.10
N GLN A 138 -3.29 3.63 15.01
CA GLN A 138 -1.88 3.49 14.67
C GLN A 138 -1.59 3.77 13.19
N SER A 139 -2.53 3.51 12.27
CA SER A 139 -2.40 3.86 10.85
C SER A 139 -2.36 5.37 10.71
N TYR A 140 -3.29 6.07 11.36
CA TYR A 140 -3.31 7.53 11.39
C TYR A 140 -1.98 8.13 11.83
N ARG A 141 -1.37 7.58 12.89
CA ARG A 141 -0.05 8.02 13.37
C ARG A 141 1.06 7.77 12.35
N ILE A 142 1.07 6.61 11.69
CA ILE A 142 2.08 6.27 10.68
C ILE A 142 1.97 7.21 9.48
N TYR A 143 0.76 7.49 9.00
CA TYR A 143 0.57 8.40 7.85
C TYR A 143 0.81 9.86 8.21
N LEU A 144 0.53 10.28 9.44
CA LEU A 144 0.93 11.61 9.91
C LEU A 144 2.47 11.74 9.93
N LEU A 145 3.18 10.71 10.38
CA LEU A 145 4.64 10.65 10.33
C LEU A 145 5.16 10.64 8.89
N LEU A 146 4.52 9.89 7.98
CA LEU A 146 4.86 9.85 6.56
C LEU A 146 4.75 11.25 5.95
N VAL A 147 3.60 11.91 6.09
CA VAL A 147 3.37 13.25 5.53
C VAL A 147 4.35 14.26 6.14
N SER A 148 4.58 14.20 7.44
CA SER A 148 5.55 15.09 8.11
C SER A 148 6.97 14.87 7.57
N THR A 149 7.38 13.62 7.38
CA THR A 149 8.69 13.26 6.80
C THR A 149 8.82 13.82 5.38
N LEU A 150 7.80 13.65 4.54
CA LEU A 150 7.81 14.15 3.16
C LEU A 150 7.89 15.68 3.10
N VAL A 151 7.11 16.39 3.94
CA VAL A 151 7.14 17.85 4.00
C VAL A 151 8.50 18.36 4.50
N LEU A 152 9.04 17.77 5.57
CA LEU A 152 10.34 18.17 6.11
C LEU A 152 11.48 17.90 5.12
N ALA A 153 11.44 16.78 4.40
CA ALA A 153 12.41 16.46 3.36
C ALA A 153 12.37 17.45 2.20
N TYR A 154 11.17 17.81 1.75
CA TYR A 154 10.98 18.82 0.72
C TYR A 154 11.58 20.16 1.13
N LEU A 155 11.30 20.62 2.36
CA LEU A 155 11.86 21.87 2.89
C LEU A 155 13.39 21.81 3.05
N ALA A 156 13.92 20.70 3.56
CA ALA A 156 15.36 20.48 3.68
C ALA A 156 16.07 20.53 2.32
N GLY A 157 15.39 20.08 1.25
CA GLY A 157 15.90 20.11 -0.12
C GLY A 157 16.24 21.50 -0.67
N PHE A 158 15.77 22.59 -0.06
CA PHE A 158 16.14 23.97 -0.43
C PHE A 158 17.44 24.45 0.21
N VAL A 159 17.87 23.82 1.31
CA VAL A 159 19.05 24.24 2.09
C VAL A 159 20.25 23.32 1.82
N MET A 160 20.00 22.11 1.32
CA MET A 160 21.05 21.14 1.02
C MET A 160 21.84 21.46 -0.26
N SER A 161 23.10 21.03 -0.28
CA SER A 161 23.93 21.11 -1.47
C SER A 161 23.41 20.20 -2.59
N PRO A 162 23.73 20.50 -3.87
CA PRO A 162 23.31 19.68 -5.01
C PRO A 162 23.75 18.22 -4.93
N LEU A 163 24.86 17.93 -4.25
CA LEU A 163 25.37 16.56 -4.09
C LEU A 163 24.63 15.77 -2.99
N GLN A 164 24.19 16.46 -1.92
CA GLN A 164 23.52 15.83 -0.78
C GLN A 164 22.03 15.60 -1.03
N LYS A 165 21.41 16.48 -1.82
CA LYS A 165 19.96 16.46 -2.08
C LYS A 165 19.48 15.11 -2.67
N PRO A 166 20.09 14.52 -3.72
CA PRO A 166 19.65 13.23 -4.24
C PRO A 166 19.70 12.10 -3.21
N LEU A 167 20.76 12.06 -2.39
CA LEU A 167 20.92 11.04 -1.36
C LEU A 167 19.84 11.17 -0.27
N LEU A 168 19.55 12.39 0.20
CA LEU A 168 18.46 12.62 1.15
C LEU A 168 17.13 12.14 0.58
N MET A 169 16.83 12.51 -0.67
CA MET A 169 15.56 12.16 -1.32
C MET A 169 15.38 10.65 -1.48
N ALA A 170 16.44 9.93 -1.87
CA ALA A 170 16.41 8.47 -1.96
C ALA A 170 16.18 7.82 -0.59
N LEU A 171 16.86 8.30 0.47
CA LEU A 171 16.66 7.80 1.83
C LEU A 171 15.23 8.07 2.34
N VAL A 172 14.67 9.24 2.02
CA VAL A 172 13.31 9.62 2.38
C VAL A 172 12.29 8.74 1.66
N SER A 173 12.48 8.47 0.36
CA SER A 173 11.63 7.55 -0.41
C SER A 173 11.66 6.13 0.18
N SER A 174 12.85 5.60 0.48
CA SER A 174 12.99 4.30 1.15
C SER A 174 12.29 4.27 2.52
N LEU A 175 12.46 5.31 3.34
CA LEU A 175 11.81 5.41 4.65
C LEU A 175 10.28 5.48 4.49
N ALA A 176 9.79 6.26 3.52
CA ALA A 176 8.36 6.33 3.19
C ALA A 176 7.80 4.95 2.85
N MET A 177 8.51 4.18 2.02
CA MET A 177 8.12 2.82 1.67
C MET A 177 8.13 1.88 2.88
N VAL A 178 9.12 1.98 3.78
CA VAL A 178 9.13 1.21 5.05
C VAL A 178 7.88 1.50 5.87
N LEU A 179 7.53 2.78 6.05
CA LEU A 179 6.34 3.18 6.83
C LEU A 179 5.05 2.62 6.22
N VAL A 180 4.89 2.76 4.91
CA VAL A 180 3.73 2.27 4.16
C VAL A 180 3.62 0.74 4.23
N VAL A 181 4.70 0.03 3.90
CA VAL A 181 4.73 -1.44 3.91
C VAL A 181 4.44 -2.00 5.30
N ARG A 182 4.99 -1.37 6.35
CA ARG A 182 4.73 -1.74 7.74
C ARG A 182 3.24 -1.62 8.09
N ASP A 183 2.60 -0.52 7.71
CA ASP A 183 1.17 -0.34 8.01
C ASP A 183 0.28 -1.28 7.19
N ILE A 184 0.59 -1.45 5.90
CA ILE A 184 -0.08 -2.42 5.03
C ILE A 184 -0.02 -3.82 5.65
N TYR A 185 1.17 -4.30 6.04
CA TYR A 185 1.33 -5.59 6.69
C TYR A 185 0.47 -5.72 7.96
N ARG A 186 0.50 -4.69 8.82
CA ARG A 186 -0.24 -4.67 10.08
C ARG A 186 -1.75 -4.73 9.85
N ILE A 187 -2.27 -3.90 8.95
CA ILE A 187 -3.69 -3.84 8.61
C ILE A 187 -4.13 -5.13 7.93
N SER A 188 -3.36 -5.66 6.98
CA SER A 188 -3.68 -6.94 6.32
C SER A 188 -3.69 -8.11 7.29
N LYS A 189 -2.78 -8.16 8.27
CA LYS A 189 -2.82 -9.17 9.33
C LYS A 189 -4.10 -9.06 10.16
N GLN A 190 -4.47 -7.86 10.61
CA GLN A 190 -5.72 -7.64 11.33
C GLN A 190 -6.95 -7.96 10.48
N TYR A 191 -6.90 -7.64 9.19
CA TYR A 191 -7.91 -7.98 8.20
C TYR A 191 -8.15 -9.49 8.15
N ILE A 192 -7.09 -10.29 7.99
CA ILE A 192 -7.17 -11.76 7.95
C ILE A 192 -7.72 -12.31 9.28
N LEU A 193 -7.18 -11.84 10.41
CA LEU A 193 -7.58 -12.31 11.74
C LEU A 193 -9.04 -11.98 12.08
N TYR A 194 -9.61 -10.92 11.49
CA TYR A 194 -11.03 -10.62 11.66
C TYR A 194 -11.94 -11.65 10.96
N GLY A 195 -11.45 -12.35 9.93
CA GLY A 195 -12.14 -13.47 9.29
C GLY A 195 -13.36 -13.11 8.43
N LEU A 196 -13.80 -11.86 8.43
CA LEU A 196 -14.98 -11.40 7.70
C LEU A 196 -14.61 -10.33 6.67
N LYS A 197 -15.41 -10.22 5.60
CA LYS A 197 -15.45 -9.14 4.61
C LYS A 197 -16.82 -8.52 4.50
N TYR A 198 -16.90 -7.22 4.22
CA TYR A 198 -18.19 -6.54 4.09
C TYR A 198 -18.66 -6.55 2.64
N CYS A 199 -19.94 -6.81 2.41
CA CYS A 199 -20.55 -6.58 1.10
C CYS A 199 -20.60 -5.08 0.82
N VAL A 200 -20.15 -4.66 -0.37
CA VAL A 200 -20.11 -3.23 -0.72
C VAL A 200 -21.49 -2.62 -1.01
N TYR A 201 -22.53 -3.45 -1.17
CA TYR A 201 -23.90 -3.02 -1.47
C TYR A 201 -24.77 -2.93 -0.22
N CYS A 202 -24.83 -4.00 0.60
CA CYS A 202 -25.68 -4.06 1.78
C CYS A 202 -24.91 -3.92 3.10
N GLU A 203 -23.58 -3.78 3.05
CA GLU A 203 -22.67 -3.69 4.21
C GLU A 203 -22.75 -4.88 5.20
N ASN A 204 -23.40 -5.98 4.83
CA ASN A 204 -23.50 -7.18 5.67
C ASN A 204 -22.12 -7.87 5.75
N PRO A 205 -21.64 -8.29 6.93
CA PRO A 205 -20.45 -9.11 7.05
C PRO A 205 -20.68 -10.51 6.44
N ASN A 206 -19.69 -10.99 5.70
CA ASN A 206 -19.64 -12.33 5.13
C ASN A 206 -18.29 -12.97 5.46
N PRO A 207 -18.19 -14.31 5.55
CA PRO A 207 -16.91 -14.99 5.67
C PRO A 207 -15.94 -14.56 4.56
N MET A 208 -14.65 -14.50 4.87
CA MET A 208 -13.63 -14.04 3.92
C MET A 208 -13.60 -14.85 2.62
N GLU A 209 -13.90 -16.15 2.69
CA GLU A 209 -13.97 -17.08 1.56
C GLU A 209 -15.25 -16.94 0.72
N ALA A 210 -16.28 -16.25 1.22
CA ALA A 210 -17.59 -16.18 0.58
C ALA A 210 -17.49 -15.62 -0.84
N ILE A 211 -18.09 -16.32 -1.81
CA ILE A 211 -18.14 -15.88 -3.21
C ILE A 211 -19.33 -14.95 -3.44
N TYR A 212 -20.42 -15.13 -2.71
CA TYR A 212 -21.65 -14.35 -2.80
C TYR A 212 -22.04 -13.83 -1.42
N CYS A 213 -22.74 -12.70 -1.39
CA CYS A 213 -23.35 -12.21 -0.16
C CYS A 213 -24.57 -13.05 0.20
N ALA A 214 -24.62 -13.53 1.45
CA ALA A 214 -25.75 -14.30 1.94
C ALA A 214 -27.07 -13.50 1.97
N GLU A 215 -26.97 -12.17 2.07
CA GLU A 215 -28.14 -11.28 2.21
C GLU A 215 -28.70 -10.84 0.85
N CYS A 216 -27.85 -10.28 -0.02
CA CYS A 216 -28.30 -9.64 -1.26
C CYS A 216 -27.88 -10.39 -2.54
N GLY A 217 -27.21 -11.54 -2.43
CA GLY A 217 -26.75 -12.34 -3.57
C GLY A 217 -25.62 -11.71 -4.39
N PHE A 218 -25.14 -10.51 -4.04
CA PHE A 218 -24.05 -9.85 -4.76
C PHE A 218 -22.77 -10.71 -4.77
N ARG A 219 -22.10 -10.82 -5.92
CA ARG A 219 -20.85 -11.59 -6.07
C ARG A 219 -19.66 -10.83 -5.46
N LEU A 220 -19.18 -11.30 -4.32
CA LEU A 220 -18.10 -10.72 -3.51
C LEU A 220 -16.69 -11.11 -3.95
N LYS A 221 -16.54 -12.11 -4.83
CA LYS A 221 -15.25 -12.58 -5.32
C LYS A 221 -15.37 -12.90 -6.79
N LYS A 222 -14.54 -12.27 -7.62
CA LYS A 222 -14.44 -12.60 -9.04
C LYS A 222 -13.59 -13.85 -9.23
#